data_AF-A0A6B1D3V4-F1
#
_entry.id   AF-A0A6B1D3V4-F1
#
_cell.length_a   1.000
_cell.length_b   1.000
_cell.length_c   1.000
_cell.angle_alpha   90.00
_cell.angle_beta   90.00
_cell.angle_gamma   90.00
#
_symmetry.space_group_name_H-M   'P 1'
#
loop_
_entity.id
_entity.type
_entity.pdbx_description
1 polymer ?
#
loop_
_entity_poly.entity_id
_entity_poly.type
_entity_poly.pdbx_seq_one_letter_code
_entity_poly.pdbx_strand_id
1 'polypeptide(L)'
;MSNETTLFAQIVPKFTERTEDVAVEALGYILSQSDAARRALKKTLREGGTTVGSIAKVRTQATGGKRERPDLVGLDDEGAERVLIEAKFWAERTKNQPNEYLRRLPKDRPAALLFVAPAARLEMLWPELCRSADQQFMVTGATTPGVLRAATVSGGERRLMLTSWAALLDLMESESKSAGDVVAERDIQQLRGLTDRAEPAPFLPLRPEEMGPEFARRMEGLRRLVDDAINHGENAGFLNPGNVAAGGEGGYGRQIQLGSVGAGFGIEIFAWARYCNTPLWLRFGRDKLGQLKQAGLTDEVFDPGPTWDFRIPIKLPAGVDYDKVLSSVVSRLESIARLFDPDPIAYEADDFDIGLLSDRSDRMDPFAFLPWRPEELEPKFAQKITGLHRLIDATISRGNIAGFLQRTKVVPKQEGYGQAFLLGDVKAWLGIHFGGWARHSHTPLWLTFEYIEQPKQTKMNVDVIEIGGRHCIPINVPATAEHDEVLESVVDNLKDIAIQLEASNA
;
A
#
# COMPACT_ATOMS: atom_id res chain seq x y z
N MET A 1 -14.92 16.41 -13.49
CA MET A 1 -13.51 16.65 -13.10
C MET A 1 -13.13 15.54 -12.14
N SER A 2 -11.96 14.90 -12.26
CA SER A 2 -11.57 13.87 -11.31
C SER A 2 -11.27 14.52 -9.95
N ASN A 3 -11.83 13.96 -8.87
CA ASN A 3 -11.64 14.47 -7.51
C ASN A 3 -10.19 14.33 -7.01
N GLU A 4 -9.31 13.66 -7.76
CA GLU A 4 -7.87 13.56 -7.47
C GLU A 4 -7.11 14.90 -7.59
N THR A 5 -7.79 15.96 -8.05
CA THR A 5 -7.20 17.30 -8.29
C THR A 5 -7.47 18.32 -7.18
N THR A 6 -8.08 17.92 -6.06
CA THR A 6 -8.37 18.86 -4.96
C THR A 6 -7.10 19.27 -4.20
N LEU A 7 -7.14 20.45 -3.57
CA LEU A 7 -6.01 20.99 -2.81
C LEU A 7 -5.59 20.01 -1.70
N PHE A 8 -6.55 19.45 -0.96
CA PHE A 8 -6.26 18.47 0.09
C PHE A 8 -5.59 17.21 -0.47
N ALA A 9 -6.09 16.67 -1.58
CA ALA A 9 -5.50 15.49 -2.24
C ALA A 9 -4.04 15.73 -2.65
N GLN A 10 -3.70 16.96 -3.06
CA GLN A 10 -2.38 17.31 -3.59
C GLN A 10 -1.38 17.78 -2.53
N ILE A 11 -1.86 18.43 -1.46
CA ILE A 11 -1.01 19.07 -0.45
C ILE A 11 -0.81 18.17 0.76
N VAL A 12 -1.87 17.60 1.33
CA VAL A 12 -1.79 16.88 2.62
C VAL A 12 -0.70 15.79 2.62
N PRO A 13 -0.60 14.92 1.60
CA PRO A 13 0.42 13.86 1.57
C PRO A 13 1.85 14.37 1.48
N LYS A 14 2.08 15.64 1.11
CA LYS A 14 3.42 16.24 1.05
C LYS A 14 3.94 16.70 2.40
N PHE A 15 3.03 16.98 3.34
CA PHE A 15 3.36 17.60 4.62
C PHE A 15 3.21 16.64 5.80
N THR A 16 2.46 15.55 5.64
CA THR A 16 2.26 14.58 6.72
C THR A 16 1.92 13.18 6.19
N GLU A 17 2.47 12.17 6.86
CA GLU A 17 2.06 10.77 6.69
C GLU A 17 0.75 10.47 7.43
N ARG A 18 0.33 11.35 8.36
CA ARG A 18 -0.91 11.23 9.16
C ARG A 18 -2.14 11.72 8.39
N THR A 19 -2.33 11.19 7.19
CA THR A 19 -3.42 11.60 6.30
C THR A 19 -4.80 11.24 6.87
N GLU A 20 -4.91 10.15 7.62
CA GLU A 20 -6.14 9.75 8.33
C GLU A 20 -6.54 10.78 9.38
N ASP A 21 -5.62 11.21 10.25
CA ASP A 21 -5.87 12.25 11.26
C ASP A 21 -6.40 13.54 10.62
N VAL A 22 -5.82 13.95 9.48
CA VAL A 22 -6.27 15.15 8.75
C VAL A 22 -7.70 14.98 8.22
N ALA A 23 -8.07 13.80 7.73
CA ALA A 23 -9.41 13.54 7.25
C ALA A 23 -10.44 13.49 8.39
N VAL A 24 -10.07 12.93 9.54
CA VAL A 24 -10.88 12.95 10.77
C VAL A 24 -11.13 14.38 11.23
N GLU A 25 -10.06 15.20 11.33
CA GLU A 25 -10.20 16.60 11.73
C GLU A 25 -11.02 17.41 10.73
N ALA A 26 -10.84 17.18 9.42
CA ALA A 26 -11.64 17.83 8.38
C ALA A 26 -13.12 17.44 8.45
N LEU A 27 -13.44 16.15 8.63
CA LEU A 27 -14.82 15.70 8.82
C LEU A 27 -15.44 16.33 10.08
N GLY A 28 -14.70 16.34 11.19
CA GLY A 28 -15.13 16.97 12.43
C GLY A 28 -15.37 18.48 12.28
N TYR A 29 -14.50 19.17 11.54
CA TYR A 29 -14.66 20.59 11.23
C TYR A 29 -15.93 20.86 10.42
N ILE A 30 -16.14 20.15 9.31
CA ILE A 30 -17.32 20.31 8.44
C ILE A 30 -18.60 20.08 9.24
N LEU A 31 -18.66 18.97 10.00
CA LEU A 31 -19.82 18.65 10.85
C LEU A 31 -20.04 19.67 11.97
N SER A 32 -19.00 20.37 12.42
CA SER A 32 -19.13 21.42 13.44
C SER A 32 -19.66 22.73 12.85
N GLN A 33 -19.29 23.07 11.62
CA GLN A 33 -19.67 24.35 11.00
C GLN A 33 -21.02 24.29 10.26
N SER A 34 -21.40 23.14 9.68
CA SER A 34 -22.56 23.05 8.79
C SER A 34 -23.74 22.27 9.40
N ASP A 35 -24.88 22.95 9.56
CA ASP A 35 -26.15 22.29 9.90
C ASP A 35 -26.59 21.30 8.81
N ALA A 36 -26.27 21.58 7.55
CA ALA A 36 -26.60 20.70 6.44
C ALA A 36 -25.82 19.38 6.52
N ALA A 37 -24.52 19.46 6.81
CA ALA A 37 -23.70 18.28 7.06
C ALA A 37 -24.21 17.47 8.27
N ARG A 38 -24.64 18.12 9.35
CA ARG A 38 -25.25 17.43 10.50
C ARG A 38 -26.60 16.81 10.18
N ARG A 39 -27.41 17.42 9.29
CA ARG A 39 -28.65 16.81 8.79
C ARG A 39 -28.37 15.54 7.99
N ALA A 40 -27.34 15.54 7.16
CA ALA A 40 -26.90 14.34 6.44
C ALA A 40 -26.52 13.22 7.41
N LEU A 41 -25.68 13.51 8.41
CA LEU A 41 -25.32 12.53 9.46
C LEU A 41 -26.57 11.97 10.16
N LYS A 42 -27.51 12.82 10.58
CA LYS A 42 -28.77 12.36 11.20
C LYS A 42 -29.60 11.48 10.26
N LYS A 43 -29.61 11.77 8.96
CA LYS A 43 -30.32 10.98 7.96
C LYS A 43 -29.67 9.60 7.78
N THR A 44 -28.34 9.52 7.73
CA THR A 44 -27.61 8.23 7.77
C THR A 44 -27.99 7.42 9.01
N LEU A 45 -28.02 8.04 10.20
CA LEU A 45 -28.39 7.36 11.45
C LEU A 45 -29.83 6.83 11.41
N ARG A 46 -30.77 7.64 10.89
CA ARG A 46 -32.17 7.28 10.74
C ARG A 46 -32.36 6.12 9.76
N GLU A 47 -31.67 6.13 8.63
CA GLU A 47 -31.68 5.03 7.64
C GLU A 47 -31.13 3.73 8.26
N GLY A 48 -30.17 3.83 9.17
CA GLY A 48 -29.69 2.70 9.95
C GLY A 48 -30.56 2.33 11.15
N GLY A 49 -31.77 2.90 11.26
CA GLY A 49 -32.78 2.51 12.25
C GLY A 49 -32.64 3.14 13.63
N THR A 50 -31.97 4.29 13.78
CA THR A 50 -31.96 5.05 15.04
C THR A 50 -32.21 6.54 14.83
N THR A 51 -33.01 7.14 15.72
CA THR A 51 -33.34 8.57 15.67
C THR A 51 -32.72 9.25 16.88
N VAL A 52 -31.47 9.71 16.74
CA VAL A 52 -30.68 10.27 17.85
C VAL A 52 -31.08 11.67 18.31
N GLY A 53 -32.18 12.25 17.80
CA GLY A 53 -32.61 13.60 18.15
C GLY A 53 -31.73 14.67 17.51
N SER A 54 -31.34 15.70 18.27
CA SER A 54 -30.41 16.74 17.78
C SER A 54 -28.95 16.28 17.86
N ILE A 55 -28.15 16.80 16.93
CA ILE A 55 -26.69 16.80 17.00
C ILE A 55 -26.32 18.27 16.90
N ALA A 56 -26.04 18.90 18.03
CA ALA A 56 -25.76 20.32 18.15
C ALA A 56 -24.28 20.63 17.87
N LYS A 57 -23.39 19.73 18.30
CA LYS A 57 -21.95 19.90 18.18
C LYS A 57 -21.27 18.58 17.87
N VAL A 58 -20.22 18.63 17.05
CA VAL A 58 -19.29 17.51 16.86
C VAL A 58 -17.92 17.91 17.44
N ARG A 59 -17.21 16.97 18.06
CA ARG A 59 -15.87 17.20 18.59
C ARG A 59 -14.93 16.09 18.12
N THR A 60 -13.73 16.48 17.73
CA THR A 60 -12.60 15.57 17.49
C THR A 60 -11.88 15.28 18.82
N GLN A 61 -11.15 14.15 18.89
CA GLN A 61 -10.22 13.81 19.98
C GLN A 61 -10.83 13.79 21.40
N ALA A 62 -12.13 13.48 21.52
CA ALA A 62 -12.84 13.52 22.80
C ALA A 62 -12.44 12.34 23.71
N THR A 63 -11.60 12.62 24.72
CA THR A 63 -11.10 11.60 25.66
C THR A 63 -12.16 11.24 26.69
N GLY A 64 -12.54 9.96 26.76
CA GLY A 64 -13.39 9.41 27.81
C GLY A 64 -12.63 9.13 29.12
N GLY A 65 -13.38 8.83 30.18
CA GLY A 65 -12.83 8.60 31.53
C GLY A 65 -11.83 7.43 31.64
N LYS A 66 -11.81 6.51 30.67
CA LYS A 66 -10.88 5.37 30.60
C LYS A 66 -9.82 5.49 29.50
N ARG A 67 -9.48 6.71 29.04
CA ARG A 67 -8.56 6.99 27.91
C ARG A 67 -9.03 6.48 26.54
N GLU A 68 -10.29 6.05 26.41
CA GLU A 68 -10.89 5.74 25.12
C GLU A 68 -11.15 7.03 24.32
N ARG A 69 -10.73 7.05 23.04
CA ARG A 69 -10.82 8.23 22.17
C ARG A 69 -11.45 7.83 20.83
N PRO A 70 -12.79 7.87 20.72
CA PRO A 70 -13.42 7.86 19.41
C PRO A 70 -12.93 9.06 18.60
N ASP A 71 -12.81 8.87 17.29
CA ASP A 71 -12.33 9.91 16.38
C ASP A 71 -13.22 11.16 16.46
N LEU A 72 -14.54 10.96 16.45
CA LEU A 72 -15.53 12.03 16.60
C LEU A 72 -16.64 11.68 17.59
N VAL A 73 -17.16 12.71 18.27
CA VAL A 73 -18.32 12.61 19.15
C VAL A 73 -19.34 13.67 18.78
N GLY A 74 -20.56 13.23 18.44
CA GLY A 74 -21.73 14.09 18.27
C GLY A 74 -22.51 14.23 19.56
N LEU A 75 -22.72 15.48 19.98
CA LEU A 75 -23.42 15.89 21.20
C LEU A 75 -24.79 16.48 20.87
N ASP A 76 -25.80 16.21 21.69
CA ASP A 76 -27.09 16.93 21.62
C ASP A 76 -27.01 18.33 22.25
N ASP A 77 -28.15 19.02 22.29
CA ASP A 77 -28.28 20.36 22.88
C ASP A 77 -28.02 20.38 24.40
N GLU A 78 -28.14 19.23 25.09
CA GLU A 78 -27.83 19.06 26.51
C GLU A 78 -26.35 18.72 26.75
N GLY A 79 -25.58 18.51 25.68
CA GLY A 79 -24.19 18.08 25.74
C GLY A 79 -24.00 16.59 25.99
N ALA A 80 -25.05 15.77 25.87
CA ALA A 80 -24.96 14.32 25.99
C ALA A 80 -24.49 13.68 24.67
N GLU A 81 -23.71 12.60 24.78
CA GLU A 81 -23.17 11.89 23.63
C GLU A 81 -24.25 11.07 22.93
N ARG A 82 -24.49 11.35 21.64
CA ARG A 82 -25.53 10.72 20.83
C ARG A 82 -24.98 9.80 19.76
N VAL A 83 -23.84 10.17 19.20
CA VAL A 83 -23.15 9.39 18.19
C VAL A 83 -21.65 9.41 18.47
N LEU A 84 -21.04 8.24 18.47
CA LEU A 84 -19.60 8.08 18.40
C LEU A 84 -19.27 7.67 16.97
N ILE A 85 -18.30 8.32 16.35
CA ILE A 85 -17.85 8.00 14.99
C ILE A 85 -16.41 7.57 15.05
N GLU A 86 -16.12 6.43 14.43
CA GLU A 86 -14.77 5.96 14.18
C GLU A 86 -14.56 5.96 12.66
N ALA A 87 -13.62 6.76 12.20
CA ALA A 87 -13.39 7.04 10.80
C ALA A 87 -12.00 6.54 10.40
N LYS A 88 -11.94 5.66 9.42
CA LYS A 88 -10.73 4.91 9.07
C LYS A 88 -10.44 4.99 7.59
N PHE A 89 -9.17 5.17 7.25
CA PHE A 89 -8.61 4.83 5.94
C PHE A 89 -8.00 3.43 5.99
N TRP A 90 -7.23 3.15 7.03
CA TRP A 90 -6.49 1.91 7.21
C TRP A 90 -7.13 0.99 8.25
N ALA A 91 -6.68 -0.26 8.30
CA ALA A 91 -7.39 -1.34 8.98
C ALA A 91 -7.08 -1.53 10.45
N GLU A 92 -6.32 -0.65 11.10
CA GLU A 92 -5.88 -0.97 12.44
C GLU A 92 -7.00 -0.71 13.47
N ARG A 93 -7.64 -1.80 13.90
CA ARG A 93 -8.49 -1.79 15.09
C ARG A 93 -7.61 -1.70 16.33
N THR A 94 -8.00 -0.86 17.27
CA THR A 94 -7.50 -1.00 18.64
C THR A 94 -8.29 -2.12 19.33
N LYS A 95 -7.65 -2.89 20.22
CA LYS A 95 -8.28 -4.00 20.99
C LYS A 95 -9.57 -3.60 21.74
N ASN A 96 -9.80 -2.31 21.90
CA ASN A 96 -10.87 -1.71 22.70
C ASN A 96 -12.17 -1.45 21.90
N GLN A 97 -12.13 -1.51 20.57
CA GLN A 97 -13.29 -1.26 19.70
C GLN A 97 -13.94 -2.58 19.29
N PRO A 98 -15.25 -2.66 18.99
CA PRO A 98 -16.27 -1.62 19.22
C PRO A 98 -16.75 -1.56 20.67
N ASN A 99 -16.31 -2.49 21.52
CA ASN A 99 -16.98 -2.77 22.80
C ASN A 99 -16.86 -1.66 23.85
N GLU A 100 -15.70 -1.02 24.02
CA GLU A 100 -15.57 0.12 24.95
C GLU A 100 -16.50 1.28 24.54
N TYR A 101 -16.59 1.57 23.25
CA TYR A 101 -17.45 2.64 22.73
C TYR A 101 -18.93 2.33 22.91
N LEU A 102 -19.34 1.10 22.65
CA LEU A 102 -20.72 0.66 22.93
C LEU A 102 -21.07 0.77 24.42
N ARG A 103 -20.10 0.60 25.34
CA ARG A 103 -20.33 0.82 26.79
C ARG A 103 -20.45 2.30 27.16
N ARG A 104 -19.78 3.19 26.43
CA ARG A 104 -19.82 4.64 26.64
C ARG A 104 -21.15 5.27 26.20
N LEU A 105 -21.80 4.72 25.18
CA LEU A 105 -23.08 5.22 24.69
C LEU A 105 -24.17 5.17 25.79
N PRO A 106 -25.04 6.20 25.86
CA PRO A 106 -26.14 6.24 26.83
C PRO A 106 -27.10 5.07 26.63
N LYS A 107 -27.69 4.61 27.72
CA LYS A 107 -28.60 3.45 27.74
C LYS A 107 -30.08 3.85 27.77
N ASP A 108 -30.35 5.07 28.22
CA ASP A 108 -31.67 5.66 28.46
C ASP A 108 -32.27 6.34 27.23
N ARG A 109 -31.52 6.48 26.14
CA ARG A 109 -31.91 7.24 24.96
C ARG A 109 -31.27 6.71 23.68
N PRO A 110 -31.88 6.91 22.48
CA PRO A 110 -31.35 6.39 21.23
C PRO A 110 -29.93 6.87 20.94
N ALA A 111 -29.00 5.97 20.62
CA ALA A 111 -27.61 6.35 20.32
C ALA A 111 -26.95 5.42 19.30
N ALA A 112 -25.85 5.87 18.68
CA ALA A 112 -25.17 5.11 17.64
C ALA A 112 -23.66 5.10 17.79
N LEU A 113 -23.05 3.96 17.46
CA LEU A 113 -21.64 3.87 17.10
C LEU A 113 -21.55 3.68 15.58
N LEU A 114 -21.02 4.67 14.88
CA LEU A 114 -20.91 4.67 13.42
C LEU A 114 -19.44 4.50 13.01
N PHE A 115 -19.15 3.44 12.26
CA PHE A 115 -17.89 3.29 11.56
C PHE A 115 -18.00 3.88 10.15
N VAL A 116 -16.97 4.59 9.72
CA VAL A 116 -16.81 5.12 8.35
C VAL A 116 -15.51 4.57 7.76
N ALA A 117 -15.61 3.82 6.67
CA ALA A 117 -14.47 3.12 6.07
C ALA A 117 -14.45 3.23 4.53
N PRO A 118 -13.39 2.81 3.83
CA PRO A 118 -13.43 2.67 2.37
C PRO A 118 -14.50 1.66 1.92
N ALA A 119 -15.13 1.89 0.77
CA ALA A 119 -16.26 1.08 0.31
C ALA A 119 -15.85 -0.40 0.09
N ALA A 120 -14.64 -0.62 -0.43
CA ALA A 120 -14.09 -1.96 -0.65
C ALA A 120 -13.95 -2.80 0.63
N ARG A 121 -14.02 -2.18 1.82
CA ARG A 121 -13.81 -2.86 3.12
C ARG A 121 -15.09 -3.21 3.85
N LEU A 122 -16.26 -2.74 3.39
CA LEU A 122 -17.50 -2.92 4.14
C LEU A 122 -17.87 -4.40 4.30
N GLU A 123 -17.62 -5.22 3.27
CA GLU A 123 -17.92 -6.65 3.30
C GLU A 123 -17.15 -7.40 4.39
N MET A 124 -15.89 -7.04 4.60
CA MET A 124 -15.02 -7.73 5.55
C MET A 124 -15.16 -7.15 6.96
N LEU A 125 -15.22 -5.82 7.07
CA LEU A 125 -15.29 -5.14 8.37
C LEU A 125 -16.60 -5.41 9.10
N TRP A 126 -17.72 -5.57 8.38
CA TRP A 126 -19.03 -5.72 9.02
C TRP A 126 -19.20 -7.01 9.84
N PRO A 127 -18.94 -8.22 9.29
CA PRO A 127 -19.01 -9.45 10.07
C PRO A 127 -18.09 -9.43 11.29
N GLU A 128 -16.91 -8.79 11.16
CA GLU A 128 -15.95 -8.67 12.25
C GLU A 128 -16.45 -7.76 13.37
N LEU A 129 -17.01 -6.58 13.03
CA LEU A 129 -17.64 -5.67 13.98
C LEU A 129 -18.79 -6.35 14.72
N CYS A 130 -19.66 -7.08 14.00
CA CYS A 130 -20.75 -7.84 14.61
C CYS A 130 -20.21 -8.92 15.54
N ARG A 131 -19.28 -9.76 15.08
CA ARG A 131 -18.68 -10.84 15.89
C ARG A 131 -18.01 -10.30 17.16
N SER A 132 -17.28 -9.20 17.04
CA SER A 132 -16.58 -8.59 18.18
C SER A 132 -17.56 -7.95 19.17
N ALA A 133 -18.62 -7.31 18.68
CA ALA A 133 -19.70 -6.82 19.52
C ALA A 133 -20.44 -7.97 20.22
N ASP A 134 -20.65 -9.09 19.53
CA ASP A 134 -21.40 -10.24 20.03
C ASP A 134 -20.73 -10.94 21.22
N GLN A 135 -19.42 -10.73 21.41
CA GLN A 135 -18.67 -11.21 22.58
C GLN A 135 -19.11 -10.57 23.91
N GLN A 136 -19.68 -9.36 23.87
CA GLN A 136 -20.04 -8.61 25.10
C GLN A 136 -21.49 -8.11 25.09
N PHE A 137 -22.12 -8.05 23.93
CA PHE A 137 -23.48 -7.58 23.74
C PHE A 137 -24.22 -8.55 22.85
N MET A 138 -25.54 -8.67 22.96
CA MET A 138 -26.30 -9.47 22.01
C MET A 138 -26.57 -8.60 20.77
N VAL A 139 -26.07 -9.04 19.60
CA VAL A 139 -26.25 -8.34 18.33
C VAL A 139 -27.44 -8.94 17.56
N THR A 140 -28.42 -8.12 17.19
CA THR A 140 -29.61 -8.57 16.46
C THR A 140 -29.94 -7.69 15.26
N GLY A 141 -30.61 -8.28 14.27
CA GLY A 141 -31.06 -7.56 13.07
C GLY A 141 -29.91 -6.98 12.24
N ALA A 142 -28.76 -7.65 12.23
CA ALA A 142 -27.61 -7.23 11.43
C ALA A 142 -27.95 -7.29 9.93
N THR A 143 -27.89 -6.14 9.27
CA THR A 143 -28.26 -6.03 7.85
C THR A 143 -27.08 -6.38 6.94
N THR A 144 -27.34 -7.16 5.89
CA THR A 144 -26.49 -7.35 4.69
C THR A 144 -27.40 -7.60 3.47
N PRO A 145 -27.02 -7.22 2.22
CA PRO A 145 -25.91 -6.36 1.78
C PRO A 145 -26.29 -4.86 1.72
N GLY A 146 -25.31 -3.97 1.55
CA GLY A 146 -25.54 -2.53 1.36
C GLY A 146 -24.37 -1.63 1.77
N VAL A 147 -24.43 -0.35 1.36
CA VAL A 147 -23.47 0.71 1.72
C VAL A 147 -23.66 1.26 3.12
N LEU A 148 -24.84 1.06 3.70
CA LEU A 148 -25.13 1.31 5.11
C LEU A 148 -25.53 -0.02 5.73
N ARG A 149 -24.82 -0.41 6.79
CA ARG A 149 -25.10 -1.61 7.56
C ARG A 149 -25.37 -1.22 8.98
N ALA A 150 -26.34 -1.88 9.61
CA ALA A 150 -26.71 -1.59 10.97
C ALA A 150 -27.15 -2.86 11.70
N ALA A 151 -26.94 -2.85 13.02
CA ALA A 151 -27.42 -3.89 13.93
C ALA A 151 -27.88 -3.23 15.24
N THR A 152 -28.85 -3.85 15.90
CA THR A 152 -29.22 -3.51 17.27
C THR A 152 -28.25 -4.19 18.23
N VAL A 153 -27.84 -3.47 19.27
CA VAL A 153 -26.99 -3.99 20.33
C VAL A 153 -27.78 -3.98 21.64
N SER A 154 -27.76 -5.08 22.39
CA SER A 154 -28.50 -5.16 23.66
C SER A 154 -28.05 -4.12 24.69
N GLY A 155 -28.90 -3.82 25.68
CA GLY A 155 -28.58 -2.90 26.78
C GLY A 155 -28.92 -1.43 26.55
N GLY A 156 -29.93 -1.14 25.72
CA GLY A 156 -30.48 0.20 25.44
C GLY A 156 -30.90 0.35 23.98
N GLU A 157 -31.38 1.52 23.60
CA GLU A 157 -31.70 1.85 22.19
C GLU A 157 -30.43 2.22 21.39
N ARG A 158 -29.49 1.28 21.31
CA ARG A 158 -28.16 1.52 20.71
C ARG A 158 -27.99 0.76 19.41
N ARG A 159 -27.41 1.44 18.42
CA ARG A 159 -27.09 0.84 17.12
C ARG A 159 -25.59 0.79 16.90
N LEU A 160 -25.13 -0.34 16.36
CA LEU A 160 -23.83 -0.45 15.71
C LEU A 160 -24.06 -0.25 14.21
N MET A 161 -23.28 0.63 13.59
CA MET A 161 -23.48 1.02 12.20
C MET A 161 -22.14 1.07 11.46
N LEU A 162 -22.17 0.80 10.17
CA LEU A 162 -21.04 0.90 9.26
C LEU A 162 -21.48 1.53 7.94
N THR A 163 -20.76 2.53 7.46
CA THR A 163 -20.93 3.10 6.13
C THR A 163 -19.61 3.41 5.45
N SER A 164 -19.64 3.78 4.17
CA SER A 164 -18.44 4.20 3.45
C SER A 164 -18.23 5.72 3.53
N TRP A 165 -16.97 6.14 3.39
CA TRP A 165 -16.63 7.56 3.18
C TRP A 165 -17.43 8.16 2.04
N ALA A 166 -17.43 7.51 0.88
CA ALA A 166 -18.17 7.97 -0.30
C ALA A 166 -19.65 8.18 -0.01
N ALA A 167 -20.33 7.21 0.61
CA ALA A 167 -21.76 7.30 0.89
C ALA A 167 -22.10 8.42 1.88
N LEU A 168 -21.30 8.60 2.93
CA LEU A 168 -21.49 9.68 3.88
C LEU A 168 -21.27 11.05 3.24
N LEU A 169 -20.17 11.21 2.49
CA LEU A 169 -19.83 12.48 1.82
C LEU A 169 -20.82 12.83 0.72
N ASP A 170 -21.34 11.86 -0.04
CA ASP A 170 -22.40 12.07 -1.05
C ASP A 170 -23.66 12.66 -0.42
N LEU A 171 -24.06 12.12 0.73
CA LEU A 171 -25.24 12.61 1.43
C LEU A 171 -25.01 14.01 2.01
N MET A 172 -23.82 14.25 2.60
CA MET A 172 -23.44 15.58 3.09
C MET A 172 -23.44 16.61 1.96
N GLU A 173 -22.87 16.26 0.81
CA GLU A 173 -22.81 17.16 -0.35
C GLU A 173 -24.22 17.48 -0.89
N SER A 174 -25.08 16.47 -0.99
CA SER A 174 -26.47 16.63 -1.45
C SER A 174 -27.28 17.54 -0.51
N GLU A 175 -27.16 17.35 0.80
CA GLU A 175 -27.85 18.17 1.80
C GLU A 175 -27.29 19.61 1.85
N SER A 176 -25.97 19.78 1.70
CA SER A 176 -25.33 21.11 1.63
C SER A 176 -25.75 21.87 0.39
N LYS A 177 -25.78 21.22 -0.78
CA LYS A 177 -26.29 21.79 -2.04
C LYS A 177 -27.74 22.23 -1.91
N SER A 178 -28.59 21.36 -1.36
CA SER A 178 -30.01 21.65 -1.15
C SER A 178 -30.24 22.83 -0.18
N ALA A 179 -29.31 23.05 0.76
CA ALA A 179 -29.35 24.15 1.71
C ALA A 179 -28.68 25.44 1.21
N GLY A 180 -28.04 25.42 0.05
CA GLY A 180 -27.22 26.55 -0.45
C GLY A 180 -25.95 26.79 0.37
N ASP A 181 -25.45 25.79 1.10
CA ASP A 181 -24.23 25.88 1.91
C ASP A 181 -22.99 25.63 1.04
N VAL A 182 -22.63 26.66 0.26
CA VAL A 182 -21.52 26.61 -0.70
C VAL A 182 -20.16 26.38 -0.02
N VAL A 183 -19.99 26.85 1.22
CA VAL A 183 -18.75 26.65 1.97
C VAL A 183 -18.60 25.18 2.33
N ALA A 184 -19.63 24.59 2.94
CA ALA A 184 -19.60 23.17 3.27
C ALA A 184 -19.46 22.28 2.03
N GLU A 185 -20.12 22.62 0.91
CA GLU A 185 -19.96 21.89 -0.35
C GLU A 185 -18.49 21.82 -0.79
N ARG A 186 -17.77 22.95 -0.77
CA ARG A 186 -16.37 23.02 -1.16
C ARG A 186 -15.47 22.25 -0.21
N ASP A 187 -15.70 22.37 1.10
CA ASP A 187 -14.92 21.66 2.10
C ASP A 187 -15.13 20.13 2.00
N ILE A 188 -16.37 19.70 1.73
CA ILE A 188 -16.71 18.29 1.45
C ILE A 188 -15.96 17.81 0.20
N GLN A 189 -15.90 18.61 -0.86
CA GLN A 189 -15.13 18.26 -2.06
C GLN A 189 -13.63 18.13 -1.76
N GLN A 190 -13.05 19.01 -0.94
CA GLN A 190 -11.66 18.87 -0.50
C GLN A 190 -11.42 17.56 0.24
N LEU A 191 -12.24 17.26 1.24
CA LEU A 191 -12.17 16.01 2.00
C LEU A 191 -12.35 14.79 1.10
N ARG A 192 -13.29 14.82 0.16
CA ARG A 192 -13.52 13.75 -0.80
C ARG A 192 -12.28 13.44 -1.63
N GLY A 193 -11.60 14.46 -2.17
CA GLY A 193 -10.36 14.20 -2.91
C GLY A 193 -9.27 13.57 -2.04
N LEU A 194 -9.22 13.89 -0.75
CA LEU A 194 -8.31 13.23 0.19
C LEU A 194 -8.70 11.76 0.42
N THR A 195 -9.98 11.48 0.63
CA THR A 195 -10.48 10.12 0.86
C THR A 195 -10.35 9.23 -0.38
N ASP A 196 -10.63 9.77 -1.57
CA ASP A 196 -10.51 9.05 -2.85
C ASP A 196 -9.03 8.70 -3.12
N ARG A 197 -8.10 9.60 -2.77
CA ARG A 197 -6.66 9.33 -2.86
C ARG A 197 -6.18 8.30 -1.84
N ALA A 198 -6.78 8.31 -0.64
CA ALA A 198 -6.47 7.40 0.45
C ALA A 198 -7.17 6.04 0.30
N GLU A 199 -8.14 5.89 -0.61
CA GLU A 199 -8.83 4.62 -0.83
C GLU A 199 -7.80 3.54 -1.22
N PRO A 200 -7.58 2.54 -0.35
CA PRO A 200 -6.66 1.47 -0.67
C PRO A 200 -7.22 0.72 -1.87
N ALA A 201 -6.36 0.37 -2.85
CA ALA A 201 -6.59 -0.89 -3.54
C ALA A 201 -6.73 -1.95 -2.44
N PRO A 202 -7.86 -2.71 -2.39
CA PRO A 202 -8.10 -3.66 -1.31
C PRO A 202 -6.91 -4.60 -1.20
N PHE A 203 -6.48 -4.90 0.03
CA PHE A 203 -5.58 -6.04 0.23
C PHE A 203 -6.33 -7.26 -0.32
N LEU A 204 -5.80 -7.83 -1.39
CA LEU A 204 -6.34 -9.02 -2.01
C LEU A 204 -5.58 -10.20 -1.40
N PRO A 205 -6.23 -11.07 -0.59
CA PRO A 205 -5.57 -12.24 -0.03
C PRO A 205 -4.88 -13.05 -1.12
N LEU A 206 -3.64 -13.47 -0.85
CA LEU A 206 -2.92 -14.35 -1.75
C LEU A 206 -3.57 -15.73 -1.75
N ARG A 207 -3.85 -16.26 -2.94
CA ARG A 207 -4.32 -17.64 -3.09
C ARG A 207 -3.15 -18.61 -3.00
N PRO A 208 -3.36 -19.88 -2.60
CA PRO A 208 -2.29 -20.88 -2.54
C PRO A 208 -1.52 -21.03 -3.85
N GLU A 209 -2.20 -20.96 -4.99
CA GLU A 209 -1.59 -21.05 -6.32
C GLU A 209 -0.70 -19.84 -6.64
N GLU A 210 -1.00 -18.70 -6.02
CA GLU A 210 -0.29 -17.43 -6.16
C GLU A 210 0.89 -17.33 -5.17
N MET A 211 0.97 -18.24 -4.20
CA MET A 211 2.12 -18.40 -3.29
C MET A 211 3.19 -19.36 -3.84
N GLY A 212 2.92 -19.99 -4.99
CA GLY A 212 3.81 -20.95 -5.63
C GLY A 212 5.05 -20.32 -6.29
N PRO A 213 6.09 -21.14 -6.57
CA PRO A 213 7.36 -20.68 -7.14
C PRO A 213 7.23 -20.13 -8.57
N GLU A 214 6.12 -20.37 -9.27
CA GLU A 214 5.88 -19.78 -10.60
C GLU A 214 5.80 -18.25 -10.55
N PHE A 215 5.08 -17.69 -9.57
CA PHE A 215 4.98 -16.25 -9.41
C PHE A 215 6.36 -15.63 -9.14
N ALA A 216 7.10 -16.22 -8.22
CA ALA A 216 8.45 -15.76 -7.88
C ALA A 216 9.40 -15.81 -9.09
N ARG A 217 9.34 -16.90 -9.88
CA ARG A 217 10.11 -17.04 -11.13
C ARG A 217 9.75 -15.98 -12.17
N ARG A 218 8.48 -15.56 -12.25
CA ARG A 218 8.06 -14.45 -13.13
C ARG A 218 8.67 -13.12 -12.72
N MET A 219 8.64 -12.81 -11.42
CA MET A 219 9.23 -11.57 -10.90
C MET A 219 10.75 -11.55 -11.06
N GLU A 220 11.41 -12.70 -10.86
CA GLU A 220 12.84 -12.85 -11.16
C GLU A 220 13.14 -12.70 -12.66
N GLY A 221 12.27 -13.23 -13.52
CA GLY A 221 12.35 -13.05 -14.96
C GLY A 221 12.25 -11.58 -15.39
N LEU A 222 11.41 -10.77 -14.73
CA LEU A 222 11.35 -9.31 -14.98
C LEU A 222 12.62 -8.60 -14.54
N ARG A 223 13.18 -8.96 -13.38
CA ARG A 223 14.43 -8.39 -12.89
C ARG A 223 15.54 -8.62 -13.91
N ARG A 224 15.65 -9.85 -14.40
CA ARG A 224 16.62 -10.22 -15.44
C ARG A 224 16.36 -9.50 -16.76
N LEU A 225 15.10 -9.38 -17.19
CA LEU A 225 14.74 -8.62 -18.39
C LEU A 225 15.22 -7.17 -18.32
N VAL A 226 15.12 -6.53 -17.15
CA VAL A 226 15.66 -5.18 -16.93
C VAL A 226 17.18 -5.15 -17.09
N ASP A 227 17.90 -6.08 -16.44
CA ASP A 227 19.35 -6.19 -16.56
C ASP A 227 19.81 -6.47 -18.00
N ASP A 228 19.20 -7.44 -18.67
CA ASP A 228 19.55 -7.84 -20.03
C ASP A 228 19.25 -6.71 -21.02
N ALA A 229 18.16 -5.95 -20.84
CA ALA A 229 17.83 -4.80 -21.69
C ALA A 229 18.83 -3.65 -21.51
N ILE A 230 19.29 -3.40 -20.29
CA ILE A 230 20.34 -2.40 -20.01
C ILE A 230 21.65 -2.84 -20.65
N ASN A 231 22.07 -4.09 -20.46
CA ASN A 231 23.30 -4.60 -21.05
C ASN A 231 23.27 -4.54 -22.58
N HIS A 232 22.12 -4.85 -23.21
CA HIS A 232 21.95 -4.68 -24.66
C HIS A 232 22.08 -3.23 -25.08
N GLY A 233 21.47 -2.30 -24.36
CA GLY A 233 21.53 -0.89 -24.71
C GLY A 233 22.91 -0.26 -24.50
N GLU A 234 23.65 -0.71 -23.49
CA GLU A 234 25.05 -0.35 -23.26
C GLU A 234 25.92 -0.85 -24.41
N ASN A 235 25.80 -2.14 -24.78
CA ASN A 235 26.53 -2.71 -25.90
C ASN A 235 26.19 -2.04 -27.24
N ALA A 236 24.94 -1.62 -27.42
CA ALA A 236 24.49 -0.89 -28.60
C ALA A 236 24.81 0.62 -28.55
N GLY A 237 25.37 1.12 -27.44
CA GLY A 237 25.82 2.50 -27.29
C GLY A 237 24.73 3.55 -27.14
N PHE A 238 23.45 3.17 -26.98
CA PHE A 238 22.34 4.13 -26.84
C PHE A 238 21.98 4.45 -25.39
N LEU A 239 22.54 3.72 -24.43
CA LEU A 239 22.47 4.06 -23.01
C LEU A 239 23.76 3.70 -22.28
N ASN A 240 23.97 4.30 -21.11
CA ASN A 240 25.03 3.89 -20.18
C ASN A 240 24.44 3.59 -18.80
N PRO A 241 24.83 2.50 -18.12
CA PRO A 241 24.38 2.24 -16.76
C PRO A 241 25.04 3.21 -15.77
N GLY A 242 24.24 3.75 -14.84
CA GLY A 242 24.74 4.47 -13.68
C GLY A 242 25.29 3.54 -12.60
N ASN A 243 26.16 4.06 -11.74
CA ASN A 243 26.86 3.32 -10.67
C ASN A 243 25.97 2.80 -9.51
N VAL A 244 24.64 2.97 -9.58
CA VAL A 244 23.74 2.64 -8.46
C VAL A 244 22.57 1.79 -8.94
N ALA A 245 22.59 0.51 -8.58
CA ALA A 245 21.36 -0.27 -8.44
C ALA A 245 20.58 0.34 -7.26
N ALA A 246 19.43 0.94 -7.56
CA ALA A 246 18.59 1.57 -6.55
C ALA A 246 17.42 0.63 -6.25
N GLY A 247 17.53 -0.17 -5.20
CA GLY A 247 16.35 -0.72 -4.54
C GLY A 247 15.55 0.48 -4.01
N GLY A 248 14.35 0.70 -4.55
CA GLY A 248 13.50 1.84 -4.21
C GLY A 248 12.10 1.39 -3.81
N GLU A 249 11.29 2.32 -3.30
CA GLU A 249 9.96 2.07 -2.72
C GLU A 249 9.01 1.27 -3.62
N GLY A 250 9.22 1.22 -4.94
CA GLY A 250 8.30 0.61 -5.90
C GLY A 250 8.74 -0.69 -6.59
N GLY A 251 9.95 -1.22 -6.34
CA GLY A 251 10.46 -2.41 -7.05
C GLY A 251 11.96 -2.40 -7.34
N TYR A 252 12.37 -3.08 -8.41
CA TYR A 252 13.77 -3.20 -8.85
C TYR A 252 14.05 -2.30 -10.05
N GLY A 253 15.13 -1.51 -10.01
CA GLY A 253 15.56 -0.72 -11.17
C GLY A 253 16.97 -0.16 -11.04
N ARG A 254 17.47 0.40 -12.14
CA ARG A 254 18.80 1.00 -12.23
C ARG A 254 18.71 2.42 -12.77
N GLN A 255 19.56 3.30 -12.25
CA GLN A 255 19.80 4.59 -12.91
C GLN A 255 20.57 4.33 -14.20
N ILE A 256 20.15 4.97 -15.27
CA ILE A 256 20.73 4.89 -16.61
C ILE A 256 20.85 6.30 -17.19
N GLN A 257 21.76 6.46 -18.13
CA GLN A 257 21.87 7.61 -18.99
C GLN A 257 21.34 7.17 -20.36
N LEU A 258 20.11 7.55 -20.71
CA LEU A 258 19.42 7.14 -21.93
C LEU A 258 19.59 8.23 -22.98
N GLY A 259 20.46 8.01 -23.97
CA GLY A 259 21.03 9.10 -24.75
C GLY A 259 21.65 10.17 -23.83
N SER A 260 21.33 11.44 -24.09
CA SER A 260 21.80 12.59 -23.31
C SER A 260 20.97 12.88 -22.05
N VAL A 261 19.96 12.07 -21.71
CA VAL A 261 19.10 12.27 -20.54
C VAL A 261 19.26 11.18 -19.47
N GLY A 262 19.52 11.59 -18.22
CA GLY A 262 19.49 10.70 -17.07
C GLY A 262 18.08 10.23 -16.72
N ALA A 263 17.90 8.93 -16.51
CA ALA A 263 16.63 8.27 -16.21
C ALA A 263 16.81 7.08 -15.24
N GLY A 264 15.74 6.64 -14.60
CA GLY A 264 15.67 5.32 -13.97
C GLY A 264 14.92 4.35 -14.88
N PHE A 265 15.37 3.11 -15.02
CA PHE A 265 14.64 2.06 -15.71
C PHE A 265 14.45 0.85 -14.80
N GLY A 266 13.23 0.33 -14.72
CA GLY A 266 12.96 -0.85 -13.92
C GLY A 266 11.49 -1.20 -13.75
N ILE A 267 11.24 -2.08 -12.79
CA ILE A 267 9.95 -2.53 -12.33
C ILE A 267 9.38 -1.51 -11.35
N GLU A 268 8.19 -0.96 -11.64
CA GLU A 268 7.47 -0.04 -10.73
C GLU A 268 6.07 -0.59 -10.42
N ILE A 269 5.98 -1.37 -9.34
CA ILE A 269 4.79 -2.10 -8.90
C ILE A 269 3.62 -1.16 -8.62
N PHE A 270 3.87 0.00 -7.99
CA PHE A 270 2.80 0.97 -7.71
C PHE A 270 2.25 1.62 -8.97
N ALA A 271 3.11 1.93 -9.95
CA ALA A 271 2.67 2.49 -11.22
C ALA A 271 1.90 1.46 -12.05
N TRP A 272 2.37 0.21 -12.03
CA TRP A 272 1.68 -0.93 -12.62
C TRP A 272 0.29 -1.15 -12.01
N ALA A 273 0.17 -1.08 -10.69
CA ALA A 273 -1.08 -1.29 -9.96
C ALA A 273 -2.15 -0.21 -10.20
N ARG A 274 -1.76 0.96 -10.72
CA ARG A 274 -2.64 2.14 -10.78
C ARG A 274 -2.88 2.68 -12.19
N TYR A 275 -1.90 2.60 -13.08
CA TYR A 275 -1.91 3.46 -14.27
C TYR A 275 -1.90 2.71 -15.60
N CYS A 276 -1.16 1.60 -15.73
CA CYS A 276 -1.04 0.91 -17.03
C CYS A 276 -0.73 -0.58 -16.87
N ASN A 277 -1.11 -1.37 -17.87
CA ASN A 277 -0.89 -2.82 -17.94
C ASN A 277 0.57 -3.16 -18.30
N THR A 278 1.53 -2.66 -17.51
CA THR A 278 2.93 -3.07 -17.62
C THR A 278 3.67 -2.93 -16.29
N PRO A 279 4.56 -3.89 -15.95
CA PRO A 279 5.45 -3.77 -14.81
C PRO A 279 6.62 -2.81 -15.06
N LEU A 280 7.00 -2.53 -16.32
CA LEU A 280 8.23 -1.79 -16.66
C LEU A 280 7.99 -0.32 -16.98
N TRP A 281 8.83 0.54 -16.41
CA TRP A 281 8.72 1.98 -16.52
C TRP A 281 10.08 2.66 -16.65
N LEU A 282 10.13 3.72 -17.46
CA LEU A 282 11.18 4.73 -17.40
C LEU A 282 10.74 5.85 -16.46
N ARG A 283 11.66 6.33 -15.63
CA ARG A 283 11.45 7.40 -14.65
C ARG A 283 12.40 8.55 -14.94
N PHE A 284 11.87 9.76 -15.02
CA PHE A 284 12.63 10.98 -15.27
C PHE A 284 12.40 11.99 -14.16
N GLY A 285 13.48 12.56 -13.64
CA GLY A 285 13.41 13.63 -12.66
C GLY A 285 12.51 14.78 -13.12
N ARG A 286 11.88 15.48 -12.18
CA ARG A 286 11.02 16.63 -12.48
C ARG A 286 11.73 17.74 -13.25
N ASP A 287 13.04 17.86 -13.07
CA ASP A 287 13.91 18.78 -13.81
C ASP A 287 14.03 18.46 -15.31
N LYS A 288 13.64 17.25 -15.74
CA LYS A 288 13.73 16.77 -17.13
C LYS A 288 12.56 17.15 -18.02
N LEU A 289 11.55 17.88 -17.51
CA LEU A 289 10.35 18.26 -18.27
C LEU A 289 10.68 18.97 -19.58
N GLY A 290 11.69 19.86 -19.58
CA GLY A 290 12.12 20.59 -20.79
C GLY A 290 12.64 19.65 -21.87
N GLN A 291 13.47 18.68 -21.49
CA GLN A 291 14.05 17.68 -22.41
C GLN A 291 12.97 16.73 -22.94
N LEU A 292 12.04 16.30 -22.09
CA LEU A 292 10.88 15.49 -22.51
C LEU A 292 9.97 16.22 -23.51
N LYS A 293 9.77 17.52 -23.33
CA LYS A 293 9.02 18.37 -24.27
C LYS A 293 9.72 18.49 -25.62
N GLN A 294 11.03 18.73 -25.61
CA GLN A 294 11.84 18.85 -26.82
C GLN A 294 11.85 17.54 -27.63
N ALA A 295 11.92 16.40 -26.95
CA ALA A 295 11.84 15.07 -27.53
C ALA A 295 10.43 14.66 -28.01
N GLY A 296 9.40 15.51 -27.81
CA GLY A 296 8.03 15.21 -28.22
C GLY A 296 7.33 14.12 -27.39
N LEU A 297 7.82 13.82 -26.19
CA LEU A 297 7.33 12.72 -25.35
C LEU A 297 6.18 13.10 -24.41
N THR A 298 5.69 14.34 -24.46
CA THR A 298 4.68 14.82 -23.48
C THR A 298 3.41 14.01 -23.43
N ASP A 299 2.95 13.47 -24.56
CA ASP A 299 1.71 12.71 -24.63
C ASP A 299 1.87 11.27 -24.11
N GLU A 300 3.12 10.80 -24.02
CA GLU A 300 3.48 9.48 -23.50
C GLU A 300 3.90 9.52 -22.03
N VAL A 301 4.20 10.72 -21.51
CA VAL A 301 4.60 10.93 -20.13
C VAL A 301 3.39 10.89 -19.22
N PHE A 302 3.41 9.95 -18.30
CA PHE A 302 2.54 9.91 -17.15
C PHE A 302 3.09 10.82 -16.04
N ASP A 303 2.30 11.80 -15.61
CA ASP A 303 2.57 12.66 -14.46
C ASP A 303 1.72 12.19 -13.25
N PRO A 304 2.30 11.48 -12.26
CA PRO A 304 1.55 10.98 -11.10
C PRO A 304 1.21 12.06 -10.06
N GLY A 305 1.55 13.31 -10.36
CA GLY A 305 1.47 14.43 -9.43
C GLY A 305 2.80 14.76 -8.76
N PRO A 306 2.90 15.96 -8.17
CA PRO A 306 4.13 16.72 -7.89
C PRO A 306 5.17 16.08 -6.97
N THR A 307 4.84 15.00 -6.27
CA THR A 307 5.79 14.24 -5.42
C THR A 307 6.50 13.13 -6.17
N TRP A 308 6.05 12.81 -7.38
CA TRP A 308 6.55 11.71 -8.17
C TRP A 308 7.28 12.23 -9.40
N ASP A 309 8.33 11.55 -9.81
CA ASP A 309 8.99 11.76 -11.10
C ASP A 309 8.06 11.50 -12.29
N PHE A 310 8.40 12.04 -13.46
CA PHE A 310 7.72 11.72 -14.71
C PHE A 310 7.98 10.26 -15.10
N ARG A 311 7.01 9.61 -15.72
CA ARG A 311 7.10 8.20 -16.07
C ARG A 311 6.67 7.90 -17.50
N ILE A 312 7.34 6.96 -18.16
CA ILE A 312 6.91 6.45 -19.46
C ILE A 312 6.76 4.92 -19.35
N PRO A 313 5.58 4.35 -19.65
CA PRO A 313 5.37 2.90 -19.57
C PRO A 313 6.09 2.18 -20.72
N ILE A 314 6.77 1.08 -20.41
CA ILE A 314 7.38 0.19 -21.40
C ILE A 314 6.54 -1.07 -21.49
N LYS A 315 5.74 -1.21 -22.55
CA LYS A 315 4.79 -2.33 -22.70
C LYS A 315 5.52 -3.65 -22.98
N LEU A 316 5.05 -4.72 -22.36
CA LEU A 316 5.52 -6.08 -22.63
C LEU A 316 4.59 -6.79 -23.61
N PRO A 317 5.11 -7.46 -24.65
CA PRO A 317 4.30 -8.36 -25.46
C PRO A 317 3.91 -9.60 -24.63
N ALA A 318 2.63 -9.96 -24.66
CA ALA A 318 2.11 -11.15 -23.98
C ALA A 318 2.16 -12.38 -24.89
N GLY A 319 2.30 -13.57 -24.29
CA GLY A 319 2.25 -14.85 -24.99
C GLY A 319 3.44 -15.16 -25.90
N VAL A 320 4.55 -14.42 -25.76
CA VAL A 320 5.77 -14.61 -26.57
C VAL A 320 6.94 -15.08 -25.70
N ASP A 321 7.95 -15.65 -26.36
CA ASP A 321 9.21 -16.07 -25.74
C ASP A 321 10.03 -14.88 -25.22
N TYR A 322 11.00 -15.18 -24.35
CA TYR A 322 11.85 -14.19 -23.69
C TYR A 322 12.56 -13.27 -24.67
N ASP A 323 13.14 -13.82 -25.74
CA ASP A 323 13.95 -13.06 -26.70
C ASP A 323 13.11 -12.01 -27.44
N LYS A 324 11.85 -12.33 -27.78
CA LYS A 324 10.91 -11.35 -28.34
C LYS A 324 10.50 -10.29 -27.34
N VAL A 325 10.30 -10.66 -26.07
CA VAL A 325 10.04 -9.67 -25.00
C VAL A 325 11.23 -8.71 -24.88
N LEU A 326 12.45 -9.25 -24.75
CA LEU A 326 13.68 -8.48 -24.64
C LEU A 326 13.89 -7.57 -25.83
N SER A 327 13.75 -8.08 -27.05
CA SER A 327 13.87 -7.30 -28.29
C SER A 327 12.87 -6.14 -28.33
N SER A 328 11.62 -6.37 -27.91
CA SER A 328 10.60 -5.33 -27.84
C SER A 328 10.95 -4.23 -26.82
N VAL A 329 11.48 -4.61 -25.66
CA VAL A 329 11.89 -3.66 -24.62
C VAL A 329 13.09 -2.84 -25.09
N VAL A 330 14.13 -3.50 -25.61
CA VAL A 330 15.35 -2.85 -26.14
C VAL A 330 15.00 -1.89 -27.27
N SER A 331 14.21 -2.33 -28.25
CA SER A 331 13.77 -1.48 -29.36
C SER A 331 12.99 -0.25 -28.87
N ARG A 332 12.15 -0.40 -27.84
CA ARG A 332 11.44 0.75 -27.26
C ARG A 332 12.39 1.72 -26.58
N LEU A 333 13.34 1.23 -25.77
CA LEU A 333 14.34 2.08 -25.11
C LEU A 333 15.19 2.82 -26.14
N GLU A 334 15.67 2.13 -27.18
CA GLU A 334 16.43 2.73 -28.27
C GLU A 334 15.62 3.80 -29.00
N SER A 335 14.34 3.55 -29.29
CA SER A 335 13.48 4.54 -29.95
C SER A 335 13.37 5.83 -29.13
N ILE A 336 13.32 5.72 -27.80
CA ILE A 336 13.27 6.86 -26.90
C ILE A 336 14.64 7.57 -26.82
N ALA A 337 15.73 6.80 -26.75
CA ALA A 337 17.08 7.36 -26.75
C ALA A 337 17.35 8.22 -28.00
N ARG A 338 16.93 7.75 -29.18
CA ARG A 338 17.06 8.47 -30.44
C ARG A 338 16.25 9.78 -30.51
N LEU A 339 15.20 9.94 -29.69
CA LEU A 339 14.49 11.21 -29.59
C LEU A 339 15.27 12.25 -28.80
N PHE A 340 16.16 11.82 -27.90
CA PHE A 340 17.07 12.72 -27.20
C PHE A 340 18.33 13.01 -28.04
N ASP A 341 18.84 12.00 -28.74
CA ASP A 341 20.02 12.12 -29.61
C ASP A 341 19.73 11.52 -31.01
N PRO A 342 19.30 12.34 -31.99
CA PRO A 342 18.96 11.87 -33.34
C PRO A 342 20.16 11.32 -34.12
N ASP A 343 21.36 11.82 -33.82
CA ASP A 343 22.64 11.39 -34.37
C ASP A 343 23.43 10.68 -33.25
N PRO A 344 23.41 9.34 -33.15
CA PRO A 344 24.18 8.66 -32.12
C PRO A 344 25.67 8.97 -32.37
N ILE A 345 26.34 9.52 -31.37
CA ILE A 345 27.79 9.58 -31.35
C ILE A 345 28.25 8.13 -31.48
N ALA A 346 28.87 7.79 -32.61
CA ALA A 346 29.49 6.49 -32.81
C ALA A 346 30.58 6.34 -31.74
N TYR A 347 30.26 5.63 -30.66
CA TYR A 347 31.28 5.11 -29.77
C TYR A 347 31.97 3.98 -30.52
N GLU A 348 33.27 4.15 -30.79
CA GLU A 348 34.09 3.15 -31.49
C GLU A 348 34.04 1.83 -30.72
N ALA A 349 33.27 0.88 -31.26
CA ALA A 349 33.20 -0.48 -30.81
C ALA A 349 34.46 -1.22 -31.28
N ASP A 350 35.56 -1.08 -30.55
CA ASP A 350 36.72 -1.95 -30.73
C ASP A 350 36.46 -3.31 -30.06
N ASP A 351 36.46 -4.35 -30.91
CA ASP A 351 36.47 -5.80 -30.64
C ASP A 351 35.35 -6.37 -29.75
N PHE A 352 34.22 -6.71 -30.38
CA PHE A 352 33.17 -7.53 -29.77
C PHE A 352 33.27 -9.01 -30.21
N ASP A 353 33.76 -9.86 -29.31
CA ASP A 353 33.65 -11.32 -29.40
C ASP A 353 32.32 -11.79 -28.76
N ILE A 354 31.42 -12.31 -29.59
CA ILE A 354 30.08 -12.81 -29.23
C ILE A 354 30.17 -14.00 -28.24
N GLY A 355 31.36 -14.56 -28.03
CA GLY A 355 31.62 -15.68 -27.11
C GLY A 355 31.60 -15.34 -25.61
N LEU A 356 31.72 -14.07 -25.19
CA LEU A 356 31.90 -13.72 -23.77
C LEU A 356 30.61 -13.55 -22.96
N LEU A 357 29.43 -13.67 -23.60
CA LEU A 357 28.16 -13.71 -22.87
C LEU A 357 27.90 -15.07 -22.19
N SER A 358 28.66 -16.13 -22.47
CA SER A 358 28.32 -17.49 -22.04
C SER A 358 28.73 -17.87 -20.61
N ASP A 359 29.55 -17.09 -19.90
CA ASP A 359 30.24 -17.57 -18.67
C ASP A 359 29.83 -16.86 -17.37
N ARG A 360 28.52 -16.81 -17.09
CA ARG A 360 28.03 -16.57 -15.71
C ARG A 360 27.21 -17.77 -15.26
N SER A 361 27.82 -18.58 -14.40
CA SER A 361 27.28 -19.80 -13.78
C SER A 361 26.04 -19.58 -12.89
N ASP A 362 25.59 -18.34 -12.70
CA ASP A 362 24.40 -17.99 -11.91
C ASP A 362 23.13 -17.81 -12.77
N ARG A 363 23.19 -18.16 -14.06
CA ARG A 363 22.01 -18.13 -14.95
C ARG A 363 20.94 -19.07 -14.39
N MET A 364 19.83 -18.49 -13.90
CA MET A 364 18.56 -19.21 -13.98
C MET A 364 18.38 -19.61 -15.44
N ASP A 365 18.07 -20.86 -15.69
CA ASP A 365 17.92 -21.39 -17.05
C ASP A 365 16.99 -20.46 -17.88
N PRO A 366 17.36 -19.99 -19.08
CA PRO A 366 16.44 -19.31 -19.99
C PRO A 366 15.12 -20.09 -20.20
N PHE A 367 15.13 -21.42 -20.04
CA PHE A 367 13.93 -22.27 -20.02
C PHE A 367 13.03 -22.10 -18.77
N ALA A 368 13.45 -21.32 -17.77
CA ALA A 368 12.66 -20.99 -16.58
C ALA A 368 11.84 -19.68 -16.72
N PHE A 369 11.96 -18.96 -17.85
CA PHE A 369 11.09 -17.82 -18.14
C PHE A 369 9.68 -18.32 -18.50
N LEU A 370 8.69 -17.85 -17.75
CA LEU A 370 7.29 -18.12 -18.03
C LEU A 370 6.71 -16.96 -18.87
N PRO A 371 6.17 -17.21 -20.08
CA PRO A 371 5.52 -16.19 -20.88
C PRO A 371 4.37 -15.51 -20.11
N TRP A 372 4.28 -14.18 -20.24
CA TRP A 372 3.22 -13.39 -19.61
C TRP A 372 1.90 -13.62 -20.31
N ARG A 373 0.84 -13.88 -19.55
CA ARG A 373 -0.53 -13.85 -20.05
C ARG A 373 -1.10 -12.43 -19.96
N PRO A 374 -2.02 -12.02 -20.85
CA PRO A 374 -2.61 -10.68 -20.80
C PRO A 374 -3.20 -10.30 -19.44
N GLU A 375 -3.88 -11.24 -18.78
CA GLU A 375 -4.48 -11.06 -17.45
C GLU A 375 -3.44 -10.86 -16.33
N GLU A 376 -2.23 -11.39 -16.51
CA GLU A 376 -1.12 -11.24 -15.55
C GLU A 376 -0.46 -9.86 -15.67
N LEU A 377 -0.66 -9.14 -16.77
CA LEU A 377 -0.19 -7.76 -16.94
C LEU A 377 -1.19 -6.71 -16.42
N GLU A 378 -2.39 -7.12 -15.99
CA GLU A 378 -3.41 -6.21 -15.49
C GLU A 378 -3.03 -5.57 -14.13
N PRO A 379 -3.51 -4.35 -13.82
CA PRO A 379 -3.19 -3.66 -12.57
C PRO A 379 -3.59 -4.44 -11.32
N LYS A 380 -4.65 -5.26 -11.40
CA LYS A 380 -5.14 -6.11 -10.31
C LYS A 380 -4.08 -7.11 -9.84
N PHE A 381 -3.22 -7.56 -10.75
CA PHE A 381 -2.12 -8.47 -10.41
C PHE A 381 -1.08 -7.74 -9.53
N ALA A 382 -0.70 -6.52 -9.91
CA ALA A 382 0.25 -5.70 -9.16
C ALA A 382 -0.31 -5.21 -7.81
N GLN A 383 -1.62 -4.97 -7.71
CA GLN A 383 -2.28 -4.57 -6.46
C GLN A 383 -2.04 -5.59 -5.32
N LYS A 384 -1.92 -6.88 -5.64
CA LYS A 384 -1.58 -7.93 -4.66
C LYS A 384 -0.19 -7.73 -4.06
N ILE A 385 0.81 -7.40 -4.89
CA ILE A 385 2.18 -7.13 -4.43
C ILE A 385 2.20 -5.85 -3.57
N THR A 386 1.43 -4.82 -3.94
CA THR A 386 1.30 -3.62 -3.10
C THR A 386 0.68 -3.92 -1.72
N GLY A 387 -0.17 -4.94 -1.63
CA GLY A 387 -0.70 -5.44 -0.36
C GLY A 387 0.40 -6.00 0.55
N LEU A 388 1.33 -6.78 0.00
CA LEU A 388 2.50 -7.29 0.73
C LEU A 388 3.46 -6.17 1.16
N HIS A 389 3.64 -5.13 0.34
CA HIS A 389 4.45 -3.96 0.72
C HIS A 389 3.87 -3.27 1.96
N ARG A 390 2.55 -3.04 1.96
CA ARG A 390 1.86 -2.42 3.10
C ARG A 390 1.90 -3.30 4.35
N LEU A 391 1.80 -4.62 4.18
CA LEU A 391 1.96 -5.58 5.27
C LEU A 391 3.34 -5.44 5.95
N ILE A 392 4.41 -5.29 5.16
CA ILE A 392 5.76 -5.04 5.68
C ILE A 392 5.79 -3.73 6.48
N ASP A 393 5.28 -2.64 5.91
CA ASP A 393 5.27 -1.32 6.57
C ASP A 393 4.47 -1.34 7.88
N ALA A 394 3.30 -1.98 7.88
CA ALA A 394 2.45 -2.14 9.06
C ALA A 394 3.12 -3.01 10.13
N THR A 395 3.77 -4.10 9.71
CA THR A 395 4.53 -5.00 10.59
C THR A 395 5.64 -4.24 11.32
N ILE A 396 6.47 -3.50 10.59
CA ILE A 396 7.57 -2.72 11.17
C ILE A 396 7.02 -1.61 12.08
N SER A 397 5.94 -0.95 11.67
CA SER A 397 5.29 0.07 12.52
C SER A 397 4.83 -0.51 13.85
N ARG A 398 4.10 -1.64 13.81
CA ARG A 398 3.58 -2.31 15.00
C ARG A 398 4.70 -2.84 15.89
N GLY A 399 5.76 -3.37 15.31
CA GLY A 399 6.91 -3.82 16.08
C GLY A 399 7.65 -2.69 16.78
N ASN A 400 7.81 -1.55 16.09
CA ASN A 400 8.42 -0.36 16.66
C ASN A 400 7.58 0.22 17.81
N ILE A 401 6.25 0.26 17.66
CA ILE A 401 5.31 0.70 18.71
C ILE A 401 5.35 -0.25 19.91
N ALA A 402 5.42 -1.55 19.66
CA ALA A 402 5.51 -2.58 20.71
C ALA A 402 6.90 -2.64 21.37
N GLY A 403 7.90 -1.96 20.82
CA GLY A 403 9.23 -1.78 21.40
C GLY A 403 10.19 -2.95 21.20
N PHE A 404 9.85 -3.95 20.38
CA PHE A 404 10.74 -5.11 20.13
C PHE A 404 11.61 -4.94 18.88
N LEU A 405 11.40 -3.88 18.08
CA LEU A 405 12.29 -3.50 16.99
C LEU A 405 12.45 -1.98 16.90
N GLN A 406 13.49 -1.51 16.21
CA GLN A 406 13.74 -0.10 15.95
C GLN A 406 14.02 0.15 14.47
N ARG A 407 13.30 1.10 13.85
CA ARG A 407 13.53 1.47 12.44
C ARG A 407 14.94 2.01 12.22
N THR A 408 15.56 1.63 11.11
CA THR A 408 16.86 2.17 10.68
C THR A 408 16.77 2.80 9.30
N LYS A 409 17.67 3.75 9.00
CA LYS A 409 17.74 4.42 7.68
C LYS A 409 18.59 3.66 6.65
N VAL A 410 19.16 2.50 7.00
CA VAL A 410 20.11 1.82 6.12
C VAL A 410 19.32 0.95 5.15
N VAL A 411 19.17 1.43 3.92
CA VAL A 411 18.65 0.61 2.81
C VAL A 411 19.76 -0.39 2.44
N PRO A 412 19.58 -1.70 2.69
CA PRO A 412 20.54 -2.65 2.17
C PRO A 412 20.40 -2.66 0.63
N LYS A 413 21.53 -2.72 -0.08
CA LYS A 413 21.53 -2.98 -1.53
C LYS A 413 20.90 -4.37 -1.74
N GLN A 414 19.60 -4.44 -2.02
CA GLN A 414 18.88 -5.71 -2.06
C GLN A 414 17.92 -5.86 -3.23
N GLU A 415 17.71 -7.12 -3.56
CA GLU A 415 16.83 -7.67 -4.58
C GLU A 415 15.40 -7.74 -4.03
N GLY A 416 14.63 -6.66 -4.23
CA GLY A 416 13.21 -6.62 -3.85
C GLY A 416 12.85 -5.43 -2.96
N TYR A 417 11.62 -5.44 -2.45
CA TYR A 417 11.10 -4.41 -1.55
C TYR A 417 11.15 -4.88 -0.10
N GLY A 418 11.62 -4.03 0.80
CA GLY A 418 11.57 -4.31 2.22
C GLY A 418 12.17 -3.18 3.06
N GLN A 419 12.06 -3.30 4.37
CA GLN A 419 12.56 -2.32 5.33
C GLN A 419 13.63 -2.91 6.23
N ALA A 420 14.67 -2.13 6.50
CA ALA A 420 15.70 -2.48 7.47
C ALA A 420 15.38 -1.93 8.86
N PHE A 421 15.66 -2.73 9.87
CA PHE A 421 15.42 -2.40 11.28
C PHE A 421 16.45 -3.12 12.16
N LEU A 422 16.52 -2.70 13.42
CA LEU A 422 17.17 -3.45 14.47
C LEU A 422 16.13 -4.33 15.15
N LEU A 423 16.40 -5.62 15.23
CA LEU A 423 15.65 -6.58 16.04
C LEU A 423 16.52 -6.90 17.26
N GLY A 424 16.23 -6.29 18.40
CA GLY A 424 17.19 -6.19 19.50
C GLY A 424 18.43 -5.39 19.07
N ASP A 425 19.61 -6.01 19.14
CA ASP A 425 20.91 -5.44 18.71
C ASP A 425 21.32 -5.86 17.28
N VAL A 426 20.52 -6.69 16.61
CA VAL A 426 20.88 -7.28 15.31
C VAL A 426 20.21 -6.52 14.17
N LYS A 427 21.00 -6.18 13.13
CA LYS A 427 20.47 -5.61 11.89
C LYS A 427 19.76 -6.66 11.07
N ALA A 428 18.51 -6.39 10.76
CA ALA A 428 17.66 -7.25 9.96
C ALA A 428 16.95 -6.44 8.86
N TRP A 429 16.50 -7.16 7.84
CA TRP A 429 15.68 -6.66 6.75
C TRP A 429 14.49 -7.58 6.58
N LEU A 430 13.28 -7.02 6.55
CA LEU A 430 12.05 -7.74 6.24
C LEU A 430 11.57 -7.29 4.88
N GLY A 431 11.41 -8.22 3.95
CA GLY A 431 10.96 -7.88 2.62
C GLY A 431 10.63 -9.06 1.73
N ILE A 432 10.26 -8.74 0.49
CA ILE A 432 9.97 -9.72 -0.54
C ILE A 432 11.27 -10.11 -1.23
N HIS A 433 11.71 -11.36 -1.02
CA HIS A 433 12.92 -11.89 -1.64
C HIS A 433 12.55 -12.84 -2.79
N PHE A 434 12.52 -12.35 -4.02
CA PHE A 434 12.06 -13.14 -5.19
C PHE A 434 12.92 -14.38 -5.45
N GLY A 435 14.25 -14.27 -5.37
CA GLY A 435 15.16 -15.41 -5.52
C GLY A 435 14.97 -16.49 -4.45
N GLY A 436 14.83 -16.10 -3.19
CA GLY A 436 14.55 -17.00 -2.08
C GLY A 436 13.20 -17.69 -2.22
N TRP A 437 12.16 -16.92 -2.56
CA TRP A 437 10.83 -17.45 -2.81
C TRP A 437 10.80 -18.45 -3.97
N ALA A 438 11.48 -18.14 -5.09
CA ALA A 438 11.52 -19.01 -6.27
C ALA A 438 12.23 -20.34 -6.01
N ARG A 439 13.31 -20.33 -5.22
CA ARG A 439 14.16 -21.52 -4.98
C ARG A 439 13.66 -22.36 -3.82
N HIS A 440 13.16 -21.74 -2.77
CA HIS A 440 12.80 -22.43 -1.54
C HIS A 440 11.30 -22.65 -1.38
N SER A 441 10.43 -21.98 -2.16
CA SER A 441 8.98 -22.25 -2.23
C SER A 441 8.19 -22.18 -0.90
N HIS A 442 8.69 -21.46 0.10
CA HIS A 442 8.02 -21.37 1.42
C HIS A 442 7.05 -20.18 1.52
N THR A 443 7.47 -18.99 1.09
CA THR A 443 6.74 -17.73 1.34
C THR A 443 7.32 -16.59 0.49
N PRO A 444 6.52 -15.57 0.13
CA PRO A 444 7.04 -14.32 -0.43
C PRO A 444 7.85 -13.48 0.57
N LEU A 445 7.62 -13.63 1.88
CA LEU A 445 8.15 -12.72 2.90
C LEU A 445 9.34 -13.35 3.65
N TRP A 446 10.45 -12.62 3.70
CA TRP A 446 11.71 -13.11 4.25
C TRP A 446 12.30 -12.12 5.24
N LEU A 447 12.86 -12.66 6.33
CA LEU A 447 13.69 -11.93 7.27
C LEU A 447 15.15 -12.26 6.98
N THR A 448 15.91 -11.27 6.52
CA THR A 448 17.32 -11.41 6.17
C THR A 448 18.20 -10.66 7.16
N PHE A 449 19.27 -11.27 7.61
CA PHE A 449 20.23 -10.63 8.51
C PHE A 449 21.50 -10.22 7.79
N GLU A 450 22.03 -9.05 8.14
CA GLU A 450 23.30 -8.56 7.64
C GLU A 450 24.43 -9.17 8.48
N TYR A 451 25.08 -10.22 7.96
CA TYR A 451 26.21 -10.91 8.58
C TYR A 451 26.07 -11.11 10.11
N ILE A 452 25.27 -12.10 10.52
CA ILE A 452 25.32 -12.53 11.92
C ILE A 452 26.63 -13.30 12.12
N GLU A 453 27.36 -13.04 13.19
CA GLU A 453 28.37 -13.96 13.68
C GLU A 453 27.72 -15.34 13.92
N GLN A 454 28.22 -16.39 13.26
CA GLN A 454 27.70 -17.77 13.34
C GLN A 454 27.27 -18.28 14.73
N PRO A 455 27.87 -17.87 15.88
CA PRO A 455 27.45 -18.33 17.20
C PRO A 455 26.03 -17.96 17.63
N LYS A 456 25.44 -16.87 17.11
CA LYS A 456 24.08 -16.43 17.53
C LYS A 456 22.96 -17.22 16.85
N GLN A 457 23.27 -18.03 15.83
CA GLN A 457 22.28 -18.75 15.02
C GLN A 457 22.02 -20.18 15.49
N THR A 458 23.04 -20.87 16.01
CA THR A 458 22.95 -22.28 16.44
C THR A 458 22.00 -22.52 17.61
N LYS A 459 21.49 -21.46 18.25
CA LYS A 459 20.52 -21.51 19.35
C LYS A 459 19.07 -21.25 18.92
N MET A 460 18.80 -20.78 17.69
CA MET A 460 17.43 -20.52 17.25
C MET A 460 16.77 -21.79 16.72
N ASN A 461 15.51 -22.00 17.08
CA ASN A 461 14.71 -23.13 16.60
C ASN A 461 13.88 -22.70 15.38
N VAL A 462 14.55 -22.21 14.34
CA VAL A 462 13.94 -21.69 13.10
C VAL A 462 14.74 -22.15 11.89
N ASP A 463 14.06 -22.41 10.77
CA ASP A 463 14.70 -22.85 9.53
C ASP A 463 15.48 -21.68 8.90
N VAL A 464 16.79 -21.65 9.15
CA VAL A 464 17.71 -20.67 8.55
C VAL A 464 18.21 -21.19 7.20
N ILE A 465 17.99 -20.41 6.15
CA ILE A 465 18.42 -20.71 4.78
C ILE A 465 19.49 -19.70 4.36
N GLU A 466 20.58 -20.18 3.76
CA GLU A 466 21.61 -19.32 3.22
C GLU A 466 21.29 -18.92 1.77
N ILE A 467 21.17 -17.62 1.50
CA ILE A 467 20.89 -17.04 0.19
C ILE A 467 21.91 -15.94 -0.08
N GLY A 468 22.76 -16.12 -1.10
CA GLY A 468 23.77 -15.12 -1.48
C GLY A 468 24.76 -14.77 -0.36
N GLY A 469 25.14 -15.76 0.46
CA GLY A 469 26.04 -15.57 1.61
C GLY A 469 25.39 -14.89 2.82
N ARG A 470 24.04 -14.83 2.85
CA ARG A 470 23.27 -14.24 3.96
C ARG A 470 22.31 -15.25 4.54
N HIS A 471 22.06 -15.12 5.83
CA HIS A 471 21.11 -15.95 6.54
C HIS A 471 19.71 -15.34 6.46
N CYS A 472 18.78 -16.14 5.97
CA CYS A 472 17.42 -15.75 5.69
C CYS A 472 16.46 -16.71 6.40
N ILE A 473 15.43 -16.17 7.04
CA ILE A 473 14.35 -16.93 7.67
C ILE A 473 13.08 -16.68 6.86
N PRO A 474 12.39 -17.72 6.37
CA PRO A 474 11.09 -17.56 5.74
C PRO A 474 10.05 -17.15 6.80
N ILE A 475 9.31 -16.08 6.53
CA ILE A 475 8.21 -15.64 7.39
C ILE A 475 6.89 -16.15 6.82
N ASN A 476 6.15 -16.93 7.59
CA ASN A 476 4.89 -17.49 7.13
C ASN A 476 3.86 -16.38 6.85
N VAL A 477 3.23 -16.45 5.68
CA VAL A 477 2.13 -15.57 5.28
C VAL A 477 0.93 -16.49 5.05
N PRO A 478 -0.06 -16.54 5.95
CA PRO A 478 -1.18 -17.46 5.81
C PRO A 478 -1.96 -17.16 4.52
N ALA A 479 -2.06 -18.14 3.64
CA ALA A 479 -2.83 -18.02 2.40
C ALA A 479 -4.31 -17.82 2.73
N THR A 480 -5.04 -17.08 1.89
CA THR A 480 -6.49 -16.80 2.05
C THR A 480 -6.90 -16.09 3.35
N ALA A 481 -5.95 -15.81 4.24
CA ALA A 481 -6.20 -15.08 5.47
C ALA A 481 -6.32 -13.57 5.20
N GLU A 482 -7.10 -12.92 6.06
CA GLU A 482 -7.33 -11.48 5.99
C GLU A 482 -6.07 -10.70 6.37
N HIS A 483 -5.98 -9.45 5.90
CA HIS A 483 -4.81 -8.59 6.14
C HIS A 483 -4.41 -8.56 7.63
N ASP A 484 -5.37 -8.44 8.54
CA ASP A 484 -5.08 -8.30 9.97
C ASP A 484 -4.63 -9.62 10.61
N GLU A 485 -5.17 -10.76 10.16
CA GLU A 485 -4.72 -12.09 10.59
C GLU A 485 -3.31 -12.37 10.08
N VAL A 486 -3.04 -12.02 8.83
CA VAL A 486 -1.69 -12.09 8.23
C VAL A 486 -0.73 -11.18 9.01
N LEU A 487 -1.12 -9.94 9.29
CA LEU A 487 -0.31 -8.98 10.03
C LEU A 487 -0.01 -9.46 11.45
N GLU A 488 -1.01 -9.97 12.17
CA GLU A 488 -0.81 -10.52 13.51
C GLU A 488 0.14 -11.73 13.48
N SER A 489 -0.07 -12.64 12.54
CA SER A 489 0.81 -13.79 12.35
C SER A 489 2.26 -13.36 12.11
N VAL A 490 2.50 -12.42 11.19
CA VAL A 490 3.83 -11.91 10.85
C VAL A 490 4.47 -11.19 12.06
N VAL A 491 3.70 -10.36 12.77
CA VAL A 491 4.19 -9.63 13.96
C VAL A 491 4.56 -10.59 15.09
N ASP A 492 3.77 -11.62 15.32
CA ASP A 492 4.04 -12.60 16.37
C ASP A 492 5.25 -13.47 15.99
N ASN A 493 5.40 -13.86 14.71
CA ASN A 493 6.59 -14.54 14.21
C ASN A 493 7.87 -13.71 14.48
N LEU A 494 7.85 -12.41 14.20
CA LEU A 494 9.00 -11.53 14.46
C LEU A 494 9.31 -11.36 15.95
N LYS A 495 8.28 -11.30 16.81
CA LYS A 495 8.48 -11.26 18.27
C LYS A 495 9.13 -12.53 18.77
N ASP A 496 8.66 -13.69 18.32
CA ASP A 496 9.22 -14.98 18.73
C ASP A 496 10.69 -15.08 18.32
N ILE A 497 11.04 -14.61 17.12
CA ILE A 497 12.44 -14.52 16.67
C ILE A 497 13.24 -13.53 17.53
N ALA A 498 12.69 -12.37 17.89
CA ALA A 498 13.34 -11.40 18.76
C ALA A 498 13.65 -11.98 20.15
N ILE A 499 12.69 -12.71 20.75
CA ILE A 499 12.87 -13.37 22.04
C ILE A 499 13.98 -14.43 21.98
N GLN A 500 14.03 -15.22 20.90
CA GLN A 500 15.08 -16.22 20.71
C GLN A 500 16.47 -15.59 20.53
N LEU A 501 16.56 -14.46 19.82
CA LEU A 501 17.78 -13.68 19.67
C LEU A 501 18.30 -13.14 21.01
N GLU A 502 17.41 -12.55 21.82
CA GLU A 502 17.76 -12.06 23.16
C GLU A 502 18.22 -13.19 24.08
N ALA A 503 17.53 -14.33 24.08
CA ALA A 503 17.91 -15.50 24.86
C ALA A 503 19.25 -16.11 24.41
N SER A 504 19.66 -15.87 23.17
CA SER A 504 20.95 -16.35 22.63
C SER A 504 22.13 -15.47 23.04
N ASN A 505 21.87 -14.19 23.37
CA ASN A 505 22.84 -13.21 23.87
C ASN A 505 23.08 -13.33 25.39
N ALA A 506 22.19 -13.99 26.13
CA ALA A 506 22.36 -14.37 27.54
C ALA A 506 23.09 -15.71 27.68
#